data_AF-A0AAU9D1C7-F1
#
_entry.id   AF-A0AAU9D1C7-F1
#
_cell.length_a   1.000
_cell.length_b   1.000
_cell.length_c   1.000
_cell.angle_alpha   90.00
_cell.angle_beta   90.00
_cell.angle_gamma   90.00
#
_symmetry.space_group_name_H-M   'P 1'
#
loop_
_entity.id
_entity.type
_entity.pdbx_description
1 polymer ?
#
loop_
_entity_poly.entity_id
_entity_poly.type
_entity_poly.pdbx_seq_one_letter_code
_entity_poly.pdbx_strand_id
1 'polypeptide(L)'
;MKRNRGYILILILWIIVISNIIFLSMYNSILLENKISLNYMNKKENNQIFLSGLNYAIAILKSDDNNFDSLNEKWAKKKRLNYSEYSYDVSISDLSKININYTNVNILKNLKFWKKESSKKLKDNRFLKNSYEISMLFPKNFNFFTIYGEFNINFDSLESLKLLLKKLKLNEMDIKYAITLISKNRSNSNIKDLKELRKILKPLHLSDSFYEKFEKFITFSGNFNINTISKENFELLFKSNALLPLSSYKNKIWDFKLNNSIEKIKDFDNKFIVPIKYINLLESVFSVRTKYYLVKINYNNNIATAVLRKKKIKDKEYEISILNYYQEK
;
A
#
# COMPACT_ATOMS: atom_id res chain seq x y z
N MET A 1 79.68 36.18 8.79
CA MET A 1 78.60 36.13 7.77
C MET A 1 78.07 34.73 7.40
N LYS A 2 78.66 33.59 7.83
CA LYS A 2 78.12 32.24 7.50
C LYS A 2 76.91 31.80 8.34
N ARG A 3 76.75 32.30 9.57
CA ARG A 3 75.67 31.90 10.51
C ARG A 3 74.27 32.35 10.05
N ASN A 4 74.14 33.56 9.49
CA ASN A 4 72.85 34.12 9.04
C ASN A 4 72.26 33.38 7.81
N ARG A 5 73.11 32.76 6.98
CA ARG A 5 72.64 31.98 5.80
C ARG A 5 71.93 30.69 6.20
N GLY A 6 72.32 30.06 7.31
CA GLY A 6 71.65 28.85 7.83
C GLY A 6 70.23 29.13 8.33
N TYR A 7 70.04 30.25 9.03
CA TYR A 7 68.71 30.67 9.49
C TYR A 7 67.75 30.97 8.34
N ILE A 8 68.23 31.64 7.29
CA ILE A 8 67.43 31.94 6.09
C ILE A 8 66.97 30.65 5.39
N LEU A 9 67.87 29.67 5.25
CA LEU A 9 67.55 28.38 4.63
C LEU A 9 66.46 27.63 5.42
N ILE A 10 66.59 27.58 6.75
CA ILE A 10 65.60 26.94 7.63
C ILE A 10 64.24 27.62 7.48
N LEU A 11 64.21 28.95 7.44
CA LEU A 11 62.98 29.72 7.30
C LEU A 11 62.29 29.44 5.95
N ILE A 12 63.03 29.40 4.85
CA ILE A 12 62.51 29.05 3.51
C ILE A 12 61.96 27.62 3.50
N LEU A 13 62.67 26.64 4.09
CA LEU A 13 62.20 25.27 4.19
C LEU A 13 60.88 25.18 4.97
N TRP A 14 60.76 25.91 6.09
CA TRP A 14 59.51 25.96 6.85
C TRP A 14 58.37 26.60 6.07
N ILE A 15 58.64 27.69 5.32
CA ILE A 15 57.62 28.30 4.45
C ILE A 15 57.14 27.28 3.41
N ILE A 16 58.04 26.52 2.79
CA ILE A 16 57.66 25.51 1.79
C ILE A 16 56.84 24.38 2.43
N VAL A 17 57.25 23.87 3.60
CA VAL A 17 56.52 22.81 4.31
C VAL A 17 55.13 23.29 4.71
N ILE A 18 55.02 24.47 5.32
CA ILE A 18 53.73 25.06 5.73
C ILE A 18 52.85 25.31 4.50
N SER A 19 53.42 25.86 3.42
CA SER A 19 52.70 26.10 2.17
C SER A 19 52.17 24.79 1.56
N ASN A 20 52.98 23.73 1.52
CA ASN A 20 52.55 22.42 1.02
C ASN A 20 51.42 21.83 1.87
N ILE A 21 51.47 21.95 3.19
CA ILE A 21 50.39 21.49 4.08
C ILE A 21 49.09 22.26 3.79
N ILE A 22 49.18 23.59 3.63
CA ILE A 22 48.02 24.44 3.29
C ILE A 22 47.45 24.04 1.92
N PHE A 23 48.30 23.91 0.89
CA PHE A 23 47.87 23.51 -0.45
C PHE A 23 47.20 22.13 -0.45
N LEU A 24 47.76 21.16 0.26
CA LEU A 24 47.18 19.82 0.36
C LEU A 24 45.81 19.86 1.08
N SER A 25 45.68 20.66 2.14
CA SER A 25 44.43 20.87 2.86
C SER A 25 43.36 21.53 1.97
N MET A 26 43.73 22.58 1.23
CA MET A 26 42.82 23.25 0.30
C MET A 26 42.39 22.33 -0.84
N TYR A 27 43.32 21.59 -1.44
CA TYR A 27 43.01 20.63 -2.51
C TYR A 27 42.02 19.56 -2.04
N ASN A 28 42.25 18.98 -0.85
CA ASN A 28 41.33 18.01 -0.27
C ASN A 28 39.95 18.61 0.03
N SER A 29 39.91 19.86 0.50
CA SER A 29 38.65 20.58 0.78
C SER A 29 37.85 20.80 -0.50
N ILE A 30 38.50 21.27 -1.58
CA ILE A 30 37.85 21.47 -2.89
C ILE A 30 37.31 20.14 -3.44
N LEU A 31 38.09 19.06 -3.36
CA LEU A 31 37.62 17.74 -3.79
C LEU A 31 36.40 17.26 -3.01
N LEU A 32 36.37 17.50 -1.70
CA LEU A 32 35.26 17.13 -0.84
C LEU A 32 34.01 17.98 -1.14
N GLU A 33 34.17 19.29 -1.30
CA GLU A 33 33.09 20.20 -1.70
C GLU A 33 32.50 19.86 -3.06
N ASN A 34 33.34 19.51 -4.04
CA ASN A 34 32.90 19.04 -5.35
C ASN A 34 32.08 17.75 -5.24
N LYS A 35 32.53 16.77 -4.44
CA LYS A 35 31.77 15.54 -4.19
C LYS A 35 30.43 15.80 -3.51
N ILE A 36 30.39 16.70 -2.52
CA ILE A 36 29.14 17.08 -1.83
C ILE A 36 28.18 17.78 -2.80
N SER A 37 28.69 18.71 -3.62
CA SER A 37 27.90 19.46 -4.60
C SER A 37 27.32 18.53 -5.67
N LEU A 38 28.12 17.61 -6.22
CA LEU A 38 27.64 16.60 -7.17
C LEU A 38 26.59 15.69 -6.54
N ASN A 39 26.79 15.22 -5.31
CA ASN A 39 25.80 14.41 -4.60
C ASN A 39 24.48 15.18 -4.35
N TYR A 40 24.57 16.47 -4.03
CA TYR A 40 23.41 17.33 -3.85
C TYR A 40 22.64 17.53 -5.16
N MET A 41 23.34 17.82 -6.26
CA MET A 41 22.75 17.96 -7.60
C MET A 41 22.08 16.66 -8.05
N ASN A 42 22.76 15.52 -7.93
CA ASN A 42 22.19 14.21 -8.23
C ASN A 42 20.94 13.91 -7.39
N LYS A 43 20.95 14.25 -6.09
CA LYS A 43 19.77 14.08 -5.23
C LYS A 43 18.60 14.94 -5.68
N LYS A 44 18.87 16.20 -6.07
CA LYS A 44 17.85 17.12 -6.57
C LYS A 44 17.26 16.61 -7.89
N GLU A 45 18.09 16.17 -8.82
CA GLU A 45 17.65 15.59 -10.10
C GLU A 45 16.82 14.32 -9.91
N ASN A 46 17.28 13.39 -9.09
CA ASN A 46 16.54 12.17 -8.74
C ASN A 46 15.16 12.48 -8.15
N ASN A 47 15.08 13.51 -7.30
CA ASN A 47 13.79 13.96 -6.76
C ASN A 47 12.87 14.55 -7.84
N GLN A 48 13.40 15.30 -8.80
CA GLN A 48 12.60 15.82 -9.92
C GLN A 48 12.10 14.69 -10.84
N ILE A 49 12.94 13.69 -11.13
CA ILE A 49 12.53 12.50 -11.89
C ILE A 49 11.40 11.77 -11.15
N PHE A 50 11.54 11.58 -9.84
CA PHE A 50 10.50 10.99 -9.00
C PHE A 50 9.18 11.79 -9.07
N LEU A 51 9.24 13.12 -8.87
CA LEU A 51 8.06 13.98 -8.94
C LEU A 51 7.42 13.96 -10.33
N SER A 52 8.20 13.96 -11.38
CA SER A 52 7.72 13.87 -12.76
C SER A 52 6.98 12.54 -13.01
N GLY A 53 7.58 11.42 -12.62
CA GLY A 53 6.93 10.10 -12.71
C GLY A 53 5.67 9.98 -11.85
N LEU A 54 5.67 10.60 -10.66
CA LEU A 54 4.52 10.61 -9.77
C LEU A 54 3.38 11.46 -10.34
N ASN A 55 3.68 12.62 -10.90
CA ASN A 55 2.71 13.49 -11.57
C ASN A 55 2.09 12.80 -12.78
N TYR A 56 2.90 12.08 -13.58
CA TYR A 56 2.37 11.22 -14.64
C TYR A 56 1.40 10.16 -14.10
N ALA A 57 1.78 9.47 -13.02
CA ALA A 57 0.92 8.45 -12.41
C ALA A 57 -0.40 9.03 -11.85
N ILE A 58 -0.34 10.21 -11.24
CA ILE A 58 -1.54 10.92 -10.77
C ILE A 58 -2.42 11.33 -11.95
N ALA A 59 -1.83 11.87 -13.02
CA ALA A 59 -2.55 12.31 -14.20
C ALA A 59 -3.26 11.15 -14.90
N ILE A 60 -2.57 10.03 -15.11
CA ILE A 60 -3.16 8.86 -15.78
C ILE A 60 -4.30 8.24 -14.96
N LEU A 61 -4.15 8.16 -13.63
CA LEU A 61 -5.20 7.65 -12.73
C LEU A 61 -6.40 8.59 -12.62
N LYS A 62 -6.19 9.91 -12.73
CA LYS A 62 -7.27 10.91 -12.77
C LYS A 62 -8.02 10.89 -14.10
N SER A 63 -7.31 10.67 -15.20
CA SER A 63 -7.89 10.61 -16.55
C SER A 63 -8.66 9.31 -16.81
N ASP A 64 -8.46 8.30 -15.97
CA ASP A 64 -9.19 7.03 -16.06
C ASP A 64 -10.60 7.18 -15.48
N ASP A 65 -11.57 7.20 -16.41
CA ASP A 65 -12.99 7.41 -16.18
C ASP A 65 -13.81 6.11 -16.22
N ASN A 66 -13.14 4.96 -16.34
CA ASN A 66 -13.79 3.66 -16.36
C ASN A 66 -14.50 3.37 -15.04
N ASN A 67 -15.56 2.55 -15.12
CA ASN A 67 -16.32 2.16 -13.94
C ASN A 67 -15.75 0.93 -13.22
N PHE A 68 -14.72 0.32 -13.79
CA PHE A 68 -13.94 -0.80 -13.28
C PHE A 68 -12.47 -0.56 -13.62
N ASP A 69 -11.58 -1.26 -12.92
CA ASP A 69 -10.14 -1.23 -13.16
C ASP A 69 -9.67 -2.65 -13.52
N SER A 70 -8.80 -2.75 -14.53
CA SER A 70 -8.28 -4.00 -15.10
C SER A 70 -6.84 -3.86 -15.58
N LEU A 71 -6.13 -4.98 -15.76
CA LEU A 71 -4.73 -4.98 -16.20
C LEU A 71 -4.53 -4.55 -17.66
N ASN A 72 -5.60 -4.44 -18.45
CA ASN A 72 -5.54 -4.06 -19.86
C ASN A 72 -5.57 -2.53 -20.07
N GLU A 73 -5.87 -1.78 -19.03
CA GLU A 73 -6.00 -0.32 -19.07
C GLU A 73 -4.66 0.40 -19.20
N LYS A 74 -4.74 1.68 -19.56
CA LYS A 74 -3.56 2.51 -19.82
C LYS A 74 -2.67 2.64 -18.58
N TRP A 75 -3.26 2.76 -17.38
CA TRP A 75 -2.50 2.93 -16.14
C TRP A 75 -1.67 1.69 -15.79
N ALA A 76 -2.14 0.49 -16.11
CA ALA A 76 -1.47 -0.78 -15.79
C ALA A 76 -0.25 -1.05 -16.71
N LYS A 77 -0.12 -0.32 -17.83
CA LYS A 77 0.99 -0.48 -18.77
C LYS A 77 2.21 0.32 -18.32
N LYS A 78 3.38 -0.35 -18.32
CA LYS A 78 4.66 0.30 -18.06
C LYS A 78 4.94 1.37 -19.14
N LYS A 79 5.36 2.57 -18.73
CA LYS A 79 5.65 3.68 -19.63
C LYS A 79 7.05 4.22 -19.39
N ARG A 80 7.85 4.32 -20.45
CA ARG A 80 9.13 5.06 -20.44
C ARG A 80 8.87 6.54 -20.74
N LEU A 81 9.47 7.40 -19.93
CA LEU A 81 9.38 8.86 -20.00
C LEU A 81 10.79 9.45 -19.94
N ASN A 82 10.92 10.70 -20.35
CA ASN A 82 12.17 11.44 -20.30
C ASN A 82 11.98 12.71 -19.46
N TYR A 83 12.98 13.05 -18.67
CA TYR A 83 13.08 14.32 -17.95
C TYR A 83 14.52 14.82 -18.06
N SER A 84 14.71 15.96 -18.73
CA SER A 84 16.04 16.42 -19.16
C SER A 84 16.73 15.32 -20.01
N GLU A 85 17.98 15.00 -19.70
CA GLU A 85 18.78 13.97 -20.37
C GLU A 85 18.52 12.54 -19.86
N TYR A 86 17.66 12.36 -18.85
CA TYR A 86 17.42 11.06 -18.22
C TYR A 86 16.14 10.42 -18.72
N SER A 87 16.23 9.11 -19.03
CA SER A 87 15.06 8.27 -19.27
C SER A 87 14.72 7.45 -18.02
N TYR A 88 13.44 7.35 -17.70
CA TYR A 88 12.95 6.58 -16.56
C TYR A 88 11.66 5.84 -16.90
N ASP A 89 11.41 4.76 -16.18
CA ASP A 89 10.22 3.93 -16.36
C ASP A 89 9.24 4.11 -15.21
N VAL A 90 7.97 4.35 -15.52
CA VAL A 90 6.87 4.35 -14.56
C VAL A 90 6.04 3.08 -14.74
N SER A 91 5.79 2.35 -13.65
CA SER A 91 4.84 1.25 -13.60
C SER A 91 3.86 1.47 -12.45
N ILE A 92 2.57 1.30 -12.72
CA ILE A 92 1.51 1.41 -11.72
C ILE A 92 0.89 0.02 -11.57
N SER A 93 0.67 -0.40 -10.33
CA SER A 93 0.11 -1.71 -10.01
C SER A 93 -0.96 -1.58 -8.95
N ASP A 94 -1.94 -2.49 -8.99
CA ASP A 94 -2.96 -2.58 -7.97
C ASP A 94 -2.38 -3.12 -6.66
N LEU A 95 -2.75 -2.47 -5.55
CA LEU A 95 -2.39 -2.88 -4.20
C LEU A 95 -3.50 -3.66 -3.46
N SER A 96 -4.47 -4.21 -4.19
CA SER A 96 -5.56 -5.13 -3.75
C SER A 96 -5.00 -6.49 -3.31
N LYS A 97 -4.16 -6.44 -2.28
CA LYS A 97 -3.44 -7.54 -1.68
C LYS A 97 -4.04 -7.87 -0.32
N ILE A 98 -3.63 -9.01 0.24
CA ILE A 98 -4.10 -9.43 1.56
C ILE A 98 -3.61 -8.41 2.60
N ASN A 99 -4.55 -7.70 3.25
CA ASN A 99 -4.21 -6.78 4.30
C ASN A 99 -3.88 -7.55 5.58
N ILE A 100 -2.59 -7.63 5.93
CA ILE A 100 -2.09 -8.45 7.03
C ILE A 100 -2.60 -7.97 8.40
N ASN A 101 -2.97 -6.70 8.51
CA ASN A 101 -3.50 -6.10 9.73
C ASN A 101 -4.95 -6.52 10.00
N TYR A 102 -5.72 -6.84 8.96
CA TYR A 102 -7.16 -7.11 9.06
C TYR A 102 -7.54 -8.56 8.79
N THR A 103 -6.70 -9.29 8.06
CA THR A 103 -6.94 -10.68 7.70
C THR A 103 -6.76 -11.61 8.90
N ASN A 104 -7.69 -12.56 9.06
CA ASN A 104 -7.63 -13.54 10.14
C ASN A 104 -6.35 -14.38 10.04
N VAL A 105 -5.58 -14.46 11.13
CA VAL A 105 -4.33 -15.23 11.21
C VAL A 105 -4.53 -16.71 10.83
N ASN A 106 -5.71 -17.29 11.09
CA ASN A 106 -6.01 -18.67 10.72
C ASN A 106 -6.09 -18.86 9.19
N ILE A 107 -6.56 -17.85 8.45
CA ILE A 107 -6.51 -17.86 6.98
C ILE A 107 -5.04 -17.80 6.54
N LEU A 108 -4.26 -16.91 7.14
CA LEU A 108 -2.86 -16.69 6.78
C LEU A 108 -1.97 -17.92 7.04
N LYS A 109 -2.28 -18.72 8.07
CA LYS A 109 -1.61 -20.00 8.35
C LYS A 109 -1.70 -21.01 7.20
N ASN A 110 -2.67 -20.86 6.31
CA ASN A 110 -2.82 -21.75 5.14
C ASN A 110 -1.84 -21.42 4.00
N LEU A 111 -1.03 -20.37 4.15
CA LEU A 111 0.03 -20.04 3.21
C LEU A 111 1.22 -20.99 3.41
N LYS A 112 1.72 -21.57 2.31
CA LYS A 112 2.84 -22.54 2.32
C LYS A 112 4.11 -22.00 2.98
N PHE A 113 4.32 -20.69 2.92
CA PHE A 113 5.50 -20.00 3.48
C PHE A 113 5.26 -19.43 4.89
N TRP A 114 4.12 -19.72 5.52
CA TRP A 114 3.79 -19.19 6.84
C TRP A 114 4.64 -19.82 7.94
N LYS A 115 5.23 -19.00 8.82
CA LYS A 115 6.05 -19.45 9.95
C LYS A 115 5.34 -19.24 11.28
N LYS A 116 5.60 -20.12 12.26
CA LYS A 116 5.02 -20.03 13.61
C LYS A 116 5.43 -18.75 14.34
N GLU A 117 6.65 -18.24 14.12
CA GLU A 117 7.10 -16.96 14.68
C GLU A 117 6.25 -15.79 14.18
N SER A 118 5.85 -15.80 12.90
CA SER A 118 5.00 -14.76 12.31
C SER A 118 3.66 -14.66 13.03
N SER A 119 3.08 -15.80 13.44
CA SER A 119 1.85 -15.81 14.25
C SER A 119 2.03 -15.17 15.62
N LYS A 120 3.17 -15.36 16.30
CA LYS A 120 3.41 -14.73 17.61
C LYS A 120 3.46 -13.21 17.45
N LYS A 121 4.27 -12.72 16.51
CA LYS A 121 4.45 -11.29 16.26
C LYS A 121 3.15 -10.58 15.86
N LEU A 122 2.26 -11.24 15.10
CA LEU A 122 0.95 -10.68 14.74
C LEU A 122 -0.09 -10.80 15.86
N LYS A 123 0.00 -11.83 16.71
CA LYS A 123 -0.88 -12.01 17.87
C LYS A 123 -0.58 -11.04 19.01
N ASP A 124 0.60 -10.43 19.04
CA ASP A 124 0.97 -9.38 20.01
C ASP A 124 0.16 -8.07 19.84
N ASN A 125 -0.95 -8.11 19.09
CA ASN A 125 -2.01 -7.10 19.02
C ASN A 125 -1.54 -5.73 18.52
N ARG A 126 -0.52 -5.69 17.66
CA ARG A 126 -0.06 -4.45 17.03
C ARG A 126 -0.33 -4.48 15.54
N PHE A 127 -0.96 -3.42 15.06
CA PHE A 127 -0.99 -3.13 13.63
C PHE A 127 0.43 -2.85 13.16
N LEU A 128 0.85 -3.55 12.10
CA LEU A 128 2.09 -3.26 11.42
C LEU A 128 2.03 -1.84 10.86
N LYS A 129 3.10 -1.07 11.03
CA LYS A 129 3.10 0.37 10.74
C LYS A 129 3.61 0.71 9.35
N ASN A 130 4.46 -0.14 8.79
CA ASN A 130 5.11 0.11 7.50
C ASN A 130 5.35 -1.21 6.73
N SER A 131 5.67 -1.08 5.44
CA SER A 131 5.99 -2.22 4.57
C SER A 131 7.30 -2.93 4.97
N TYR A 132 8.22 -2.24 5.65
CA TYR A 132 9.48 -2.83 6.12
C TYR A 132 9.26 -3.90 7.19
N GLU A 133 8.29 -3.70 8.09
CA GLU A 133 7.88 -4.73 9.05
C GLU A 133 7.34 -5.98 8.33
N ILE A 134 6.62 -5.82 7.21
CA ILE A 134 6.20 -6.96 6.37
C ILE A 134 7.44 -7.64 5.77
N SER A 135 8.39 -6.89 5.19
CA SER A 135 9.57 -7.50 4.56
C SER A 135 10.46 -8.23 5.56
N MET A 136 10.52 -7.78 6.82
CA MET A 136 11.20 -8.51 7.89
C MET A 136 10.52 -9.83 8.24
N LEU A 137 9.19 -9.87 8.22
CA LEU A 137 8.42 -11.08 8.53
C LEU A 137 8.36 -12.05 7.35
N PHE A 138 8.32 -11.53 6.12
CA PHE A 138 8.09 -12.27 4.87
C PHE A 138 9.00 -11.77 3.74
N PRO A 139 10.33 -11.90 3.84
CA PRO A 139 11.27 -11.27 2.90
C PRO A 139 11.08 -11.72 1.45
N LYS A 140 10.72 -12.99 1.22
CA LYS A 140 10.49 -13.53 -0.13
C LYS A 140 9.05 -13.36 -0.62
N ASN A 141 8.11 -13.01 0.26
CA ASN A 141 6.68 -13.02 -0.02
C ASN A 141 5.97 -11.71 0.36
N PHE A 142 6.71 -10.64 0.64
CA PHE A 142 6.14 -9.36 1.04
C PHE A 142 5.15 -8.81 0.00
N ASN A 143 5.37 -9.13 -1.28
CA ASN A 143 4.50 -8.76 -2.39
C ASN A 143 3.09 -9.37 -2.30
N PHE A 144 2.85 -10.37 -1.45
CA PHE A 144 1.51 -10.94 -1.21
C PHE A 144 0.65 -10.07 -0.29
N PHE A 145 1.29 -9.26 0.54
CA PHE A 145 0.65 -8.54 1.62
C PHE A 145 0.61 -7.04 1.38
N THR A 146 -0.28 -6.38 2.09
CA THR A 146 -0.33 -4.94 2.25
C THR A 146 -0.67 -4.59 3.70
N ILE A 147 -0.34 -3.38 4.13
CA ILE A 147 -0.89 -2.75 5.34
C ILE A 147 -1.92 -1.67 5.00
N TYR A 148 -2.00 -1.28 3.74
CA TYR A 148 -2.89 -0.23 3.25
C TYR A 148 -4.25 -0.84 2.93
N GLY A 149 -5.31 -0.07 3.19
CA GLY A 149 -6.68 -0.54 3.05
C GLY A 149 -7.55 -0.05 4.21
N GLU A 150 -8.85 -0.07 3.98
CA GLU A 150 -9.86 0.12 5.00
C GLU A 150 -10.26 -1.25 5.58
N PHE A 151 -10.64 -1.28 6.85
CA PHE A 151 -11.24 -2.44 7.49
C PHE A 151 -12.61 -2.71 6.88
N ASN A 152 -12.77 -3.86 6.25
CA ASN A 152 -14.04 -4.28 5.69
C ASN A 152 -14.95 -4.83 6.79
N ILE A 153 -16.03 -4.09 7.07
CA ILE A 153 -17.00 -4.42 8.11
C ILE A 153 -17.71 -5.75 7.87
N ASN A 154 -17.74 -6.28 6.65
CA ASN A 154 -18.40 -7.55 6.32
C ASN A 154 -17.44 -8.74 6.25
N PHE A 155 -16.18 -8.50 5.88
CA PHE A 155 -15.22 -9.57 5.57
C PHE A 155 -14.09 -9.73 6.59
N ASP A 156 -13.51 -8.64 7.09
CA ASP A 156 -12.28 -8.69 7.88
C ASP A 156 -12.51 -9.25 9.29
N SER A 157 -11.44 -9.70 9.95
CA SER A 157 -11.56 -10.44 11.21
C SER A 157 -12.16 -9.63 12.37
N LEU A 158 -12.95 -10.27 13.22
CA LEU A 158 -13.53 -9.63 14.40
C LEU A 158 -12.46 -9.28 15.45
N GLU A 159 -11.35 -10.02 15.48
CA GLU A 159 -10.17 -9.70 16.28
C GLU A 159 -9.54 -8.38 15.84
N SER A 160 -9.37 -8.17 14.54
CA SER A 160 -8.87 -6.89 14.01
C SER A 160 -9.87 -5.74 14.23
N LEU A 161 -11.19 -6.01 14.18
CA LEU A 161 -12.20 -5.03 14.57
C LEU A 161 -12.04 -4.62 16.04
N LYS A 162 -11.80 -5.58 16.95
CA LYS A 162 -11.53 -5.32 18.36
C LYS A 162 -10.38 -4.32 18.52
N LEU A 163 -9.27 -4.56 17.82
CA LEU A 163 -8.09 -3.70 17.86
C LEU A 163 -8.37 -2.30 17.31
N LEU A 164 -9.15 -2.21 16.23
CA LEU A 164 -9.55 -0.94 15.63
C LEU A 164 -10.43 -0.13 16.59
N LEU A 165 -11.44 -0.74 17.21
CA LEU A 165 -12.31 -0.07 18.18
C LEU A 165 -11.54 0.38 19.43
N LYS A 166 -10.58 -0.42 19.89
CA LYS A 166 -9.66 -0.05 20.98
C LYS A 166 -8.79 1.15 20.61
N LYS A 167 -8.28 1.20 19.37
CA LYS A 167 -7.54 2.37 18.84
C LYS A 167 -8.40 3.63 18.81
N LEU A 168 -9.72 3.49 18.62
CA LEU A 168 -10.70 4.57 18.70
C LEU A 168 -11.14 4.91 20.13
N LYS A 169 -10.48 4.35 21.15
CA LYS A 169 -10.71 4.59 22.58
C LYS A 169 -12.10 4.17 23.06
N LEU A 170 -12.70 3.17 22.43
CA LEU A 170 -13.91 2.54 22.93
C LEU A 170 -13.57 1.67 24.16
N ASN A 171 -14.44 1.63 25.17
CA ASN A 171 -14.19 0.80 26.36
C ASN A 171 -14.40 -0.69 26.06
N GLU A 172 -13.82 -1.59 26.86
CA GLU A 172 -13.83 -3.04 26.56
C GLU A 172 -15.25 -3.64 26.56
N MET A 173 -16.19 -3.11 27.36
CA MET A 173 -17.58 -3.57 27.39
C MET A 173 -18.31 -3.23 26.09
N ASP A 174 -18.21 -1.97 25.65
CA ASP A 174 -18.77 -1.50 24.39
C ASP A 174 -18.17 -2.21 23.19
N ILE A 175 -16.86 -2.48 23.22
CA ILE A 175 -16.18 -3.27 22.19
C ILE A 175 -16.78 -4.67 22.10
N LYS A 176 -16.93 -5.37 23.23
CA LYS A 176 -17.49 -6.73 23.27
C LYS A 176 -18.93 -6.74 22.74
N TYR A 177 -19.72 -5.74 23.10
CA TYR A 177 -21.09 -5.64 22.65
C TYR A 177 -21.19 -5.27 21.16
N ALA A 178 -20.37 -4.32 20.68
CA ALA A 178 -20.26 -3.98 19.25
C ALA A 178 -19.89 -5.19 18.39
N ILE A 179 -18.90 -5.98 18.82
CA ILE A 179 -18.49 -7.20 18.11
C ILE A 179 -19.64 -8.21 18.05
N THR A 180 -20.37 -8.39 19.16
CA THR A 180 -21.54 -9.29 19.19
C THR A 180 -22.61 -8.84 18.20
N LEU A 181 -22.94 -7.55 18.20
CA LEU A 181 -23.95 -6.97 17.31
C LEU A 181 -23.54 -7.10 15.83
N ILE A 182 -22.28 -6.79 15.50
CA ILE A 182 -21.77 -6.88 14.12
C ILE A 182 -21.69 -8.34 13.67
N SER A 183 -21.20 -9.26 14.52
CA SER A 183 -21.11 -10.69 14.21
C SER A 183 -22.47 -11.30 13.90
N LYS A 184 -23.49 -10.97 14.72
CA LYS A 184 -24.87 -11.41 14.49
C LYS A 184 -25.41 -10.89 13.16
N ASN A 185 -25.15 -9.62 12.82
CA ASN A 185 -25.60 -9.05 11.56
C ASN A 185 -24.89 -9.67 10.35
N ARG A 186 -23.57 -9.84 10.39
CA ARG A 186 -22.79 -10.51 9.32
C ARG A 186 -23.33 -11.89 8.96
N SER A 187 -23.87 -12.61 9.94
CA SER A 187 -24.43 -13.95 9.74
C SER A 187 -25.76 -13.94 8.99
N ASN A 188 -26.48 -12.81 9.02
CA ASN A 188 -27.78 -12.65 8.38
C ASN A 188 -27.66 -11.93 7.02
N SER A 189 -26.93 -10.82 6.97
CA SER A 189 -26.77 -10.00 5.77
C SER A 189 -25.55 -9.09 5.86
N ASN A 190 -25.07 -8.61 4.70
CA ASN A 190 -24.04 -7.58 4.66
C ASN A 190 -24.58 -6.25 5.17
N ILE A 191 -23.74 -5.53 5.91
CA ILE A 191 -23.94 -4.14 6.32
C ILE A 191 -23.55 -3.27 5.12
N LYS A 192 -24.48 -2.47 4.59
CA LYS A 192 -24.33 -1.78 3.31
C LYS A 192 -23.64 -0.43 3.43
N ASP A 193 -23.90 0.30 4.50
CA ASP A 193 -23.41 1.66 4.68
C ASP A 193 -23.27 2.04 6.17
N LEU A 194 -22.76 3.26 6.40
CA LEU A 194 -22.56 3.81 7.74
C LEU A 194 -23.89 4.03 8.48
N LYS A 195 -24.98 4.30 7.75
CA LYS A 195 -26.30 4.55 8.34
C LYS A 195 -26.88 3.26 8.92
N GLU A 196 -26.73 2.15 8.22
CA GLU A 196 -27.07 0.81 8.71
C GLU A 196 -26.20 0.42 9.90
N LEU A 197 -24.88 0.64 9.81
CA LEU A 197 -23.98 0.37 10.93
C LEU A 197 -24.36 1.17 12.19
N ARG A 198 -24.71 2.45 12.04
CA ARG A 198 -25.22 3.31 13.14
C ARG A 198 -26.50 2.75 13.76
N LYS A 199 -27.42 2.19 12.96
CA LYS A 199 -28.62 1.53 13.48
C LYS A 199 -28.29 0.29 14.29
N ILE A 200 -27.36 -0.53 13.80
CA ILE A 200 -26.89 -1.75 14.49
C ILE A 200 -26.25 -1.40 15.83
N LEU A 201 -25.41 -0.36 15.85
CA LEU A 201 -24.68 0.08 17.03
C LEU A 201 -25.46 1.11 17.88
N LYS A 202 -26.72 1.40 17.55
CA LYS A 202 -27.58 2.35 18.30
C LYS A 202 -27.62 2.08 19.82
N PRO A 203 -27.72 0.82 20.29
CA PRO A 203 -27.74 0.51 21.73
C PRO A 203 -26.51 0.97 22.52
N LEU A 204 -25.39 1.26 21.84
CA LEU A 204 -24.15 1.72 22.46
C LEU A 204 -24.11 3.24 22.69
N HIS A 205 -25.09 3.99 22.17
CA HIS A 205 -25.15 5.46 22.30
C HIS A 205 -23.85 6.18 21.89
N LEU A 206 -23.18 5.68 20.84
CA LEU A 206 -21.92 6.26 20.35
C LEU A 206 -22.14 7.64 19.74
N SER A 207 -21.21 8.56 20.00
CA SER A 207 -21.27 9.93 19.50
C SER A 207 -21.01 10.03 17.99
N ASP A 208 -21.49 11.12 17.37
CA ASP A 208 -21.20 11.39 15.96
C ASP A 208 -19.70 11.50 15.67
N SER A 209 -18.94 12.13 16.58
CA SER A 209 -17.48 12.22 16.47
C SER A 209 -16.79 10.84 16.44
N PHE A 210 -17.36 9.83 17.12
CA PHE A 210 -16.87 8.46 16.99
C PHE A 210 -17.07 7.94 15.57
N TYR A 211 -18.28 8.07 15.02
CA TYR A 211 -18.59 7.58 13.68
C TYR A 211 -17.79 8.30 12.59
N GLU A 212 -17.58 9.61 12.70
CA GLU A 212 -16.71 10.38 11.78
C GLU A 212 -15.26 9.89 11.79
N LYS A 213 -14.75 9.49 12.96
CA LYS A 213 -13.42 8.88 13.07
C LYS A 213 -13.42 7.47 12.53
N PHE A 214 -14.45 6.68 12.84
CA PHE A 214 -14.54 5.28 12.47
C PHE A 214 -14.66 5.10 10.95
N GLU A 215 -15.48 5.93 10.30
CA GLU A 215 -15.69 5.95 8.85
C GLU A 215 -14.38 6.06 8.08
N LYS A 216 -13.39 6.80 8.59
CA LYS A 216 -12.07 6.96 7.95
C LYS A 216 -11.27 5.67 7.86
N PHE A 217 -11.63 4.65 8.66
CA PHE A 217 -10.92 3.38 8.75
C PHE A 217 -11.70 2.21 8.19
N ILE A 218 -12.97 2.38 7.79
CA ILE A 218 -13.84 1.26 7.40
C ILE A 218 -14.34 1.35 5.98
N THR A 219 -14.74 0.20 5.44
CA THR A 219 -15.45 0.05 4.18
C THR A 219 -16.54 -1.00 4.30
N PHE A 220 -17.56 -0.85 3.47
CA PHE A 220 -18.68 -1.78 3.35
C PHE A 220 -18.61 -2.62 2.08
N SER A 221 -17.85 -2.14 1.08
CA SER A 221 -17.60 -2.83 -0.19
C SER A 221 -16.35 -3.70 -0.11
N GLY A 222 -16.27 -4.68 -1.02
CA GLY A 222 -15.09 -5.49 -1.24
C GLY A 222 -13.78 -4.70 -1.35
N ASN A 223 -12.71 -5.31 -0.84
CA ASN A 223 -11.36 -4.75 -0.79
C ASN A 223 -10.46 -5.27 -1.91
N PHE A 224 -10.88 -6.34 -2.59
CA PHE A 224 -10.07 -7.01 -3.59
C PHE A 224 -10.64 -6.76 -4.97
N ASN A 225 -9.91 -6.05 -5.83
CA ASN A 225 -10.33 -5.96 -7.22
C ASN A 225 -10.23 -7.34 -7.89
N ILE A 226 -11.38 -7.88 -8.32
CA ILE A 226 -11.48 -9.20 -8.94
C ILE A 226 -10.68 -9.28 -10.24
N ASN A 227 -10.55 -8.19 -10.99
CA ASN A 227 -9.87 -8.18 -12.29
C ASN A 227 -8.34 -8.27 -12.16
N THR A 228 -7.78 -7.80 -11.05
CA THR A 228 -6.32 -7.66 -10.85
C THR A 228 -5.76 -8.59 -9.79
N ILE A 229 -6.61 -9.20 -8.95
CA ILE A 229 -6.17 -10.09 -7.87
C ILE A 229 -5.33 -11.27 -8.41
N SER A 230 -4.22 -11.58 -7.75
CA SER A 230 -3.38 -12.73 -8.10
C SER A 230 -4.09 -14.05 -7.80
N LYS A 231 -3.67 -15.13 -8.48
CA LYS A 231 -4.26 -16.46 -8.30
C LYS A 231 -4.12 -16.96 -6.86
N GLU A 232 -2.97 -16.71 -6.27
CA GLU A 232 -2.66 -17.17 -4.92
C GLU A 232 -3.48 -16.42 -3.87
N ASN A 233 -3.65 -15.10 -4.01
CA ASN A 233 -4.51 -14.33 -3.13
C ASN A 233 -5.98 -14.77 -3.29
N PHE A 234 -6.43 -14.98 -4.53
CA PHE A 234 -7.76 -15.50 -4.81
C PHE A 234 -7.99 -16.87 -4.15
N GLU A 235 -7.08 -17.82 -4.34
CA GLU A 235 -7.16 -19.14 -3.69
C GLU A 235 -7.16 -19.06 -2.17
N LEU A 236 -6.39 -18.14 -1.59
CA LEU A 236 -6.37 -17.93 -0.15
C LEU A 236 -7.72 -17.41 0.37
N LEU A 237 -8.34 -16.46 -0.33
CA LEU A 237 -9.65 -15.92 0.04
C LEU A 237 -10.73 -17.00 0.06
N PHE A 238 -10.70 -17.95 -0.87
CA PHE A 238 -11.63 -19.09 -0.90
C PHE A 238 -11.40 -20.11 0.23
N LYS A 239 -10.28 -20.04 0.95
CA LYS A 239 -10.06 -20.78 2.20
C LYS A 239 -10.59 -20.05 3.43
N SER A 240 -11.11 -18.83 3.27
CA SER A 240 -11.75 -18.10 4.37
C SER A 240 -13.15 -18.63 4.63
N ASN A 241 -13.60 -18.59 5.89
CA ASN A 241 -14.97 -18.95 6.25
C ASN A 241 -16.01 -18.11 5.49
N ALA A 242 -15.67 -16.88 5.11
CA ALA A 242 -16.56 -16.00 4.36
C ALA A 242 -16.88 -16.57 2.97
N LEU A 243 -15.89 -17.09 2.23
CA LEU A 243 -16.12 -17.63 0.87
C LEU A 243 -16.28 -19.14 0.82
N LEU A 244 -16.25 -19.84 1.96
CA LEU A 244 -16.41 -21.29 2.01
C LEU A 244 -17.69 -21.80 1.30
N PRO A 245 -18.86 -21.14 1.42
CA PRO A 245 -20.08 -21.54 0.68
C PRO A 245 -19.94 -21.48 -0.85
N LEU A 246 -18.95 -20.74 -1.36
CA LEU A 246 -18.67 -20.54 -2.78
C LEU A 246 -17.58 -21.47 -3.32
N SER A 247 -17.05 -22.39 -2.51
CA SER A 247 -15.89 -23.23 -2.88
C SER A 247 -16.07 -24.02 -4.17
N SER A 248 -17.29 -24.50 -4.46
CA SER A 248 -17.61 -25.23 -5.69
C SER A 248 -17.63 -24.35 -6.95
N TYR A 249 -17.77 -23.03 -6.80
CA TYR A 249 -17.78 -22.06 -7.90
C TYR A 249 -16.42 -21.40 -8.15
N LYS A 250 -15.45 -21.62 -7.26
CA LYS A 250 -14.12 -20.99 -7.29
C LYS A 250 -13.47 -21.02 -8.68
N ASN A 251 -13.38 -22.20 -9.29
CA ASN A 251 -12.72 -22.36 -10.59
C ASN A 251 -13.52 -21.65 -11.70
N LYS A 252 -14.85 -21.76 -11.70
CA LYS A 252 -15.72 -21.06 -12.66
C LYS A 252 -15.55 -19.54 -12.59
N ILE A 253 -15.49 -18.99 -11.37
CA ILE A 253 -15.25 -17.56 -11.14
C ILE A 253 -13.88 -17.15 -11.68
N TRP A 254 -12.83 -17.94 -11.39
CA TRP A 254 -11.48 -17.67 -11.87
C TRP A 254 -11.37 -17.71 -13.39
N ASP A 255 -11.89 -18.76 -14.01
CA ASP A 255 -11.86 -18.95 -15.47
C ASP A 255 -12.66 -17.85 -16.18
N PHE A 256 -13.79 -17.45 -15.60
CA PHE A 256 -14.56 -16.32 -16.12
C PHE A 256 -13.77 -15.01 -16.10
N LYS A 257 -13.11 -14.70 -14.97
CA LYS A 257 -12.24 -13.53 -14.82
C LYS A 257 -11.10 -13.52 -15.84
N LEU A 258 -10.48 -14.67 -16.14
CA LEU A 258 -9.40 -14.72 -17.13
C LEU A 258 -9.86 -14.34 -18.54
N ASN A 259 -11.11 -14.65 -18.87
CA ASN A 259 -11.65 -14.48 -20.22
C ASN A 259 -12.50 -13.21 -20.39
N ASN A 260 -12.78 -12.46 -19.32
CA ASN A 260 -13.69 -11.32 -19.33
C ASN A 260 -13.18 -10.19 -18.44
N SER A 261 -13.35 -8.94 -18.88
CA SER A 261 -13.28 -7.78 -17.99
C SER A 261 -14.58 -7.68 -17.20
N ILE A 262 -14.51 -7.86 -15.88
CA ILE A 262 -15.68 -7.84 -15.02
C ILE A 262 -16.01 -6.40 -14.66
N GLU A 263 -17.13 -5.89 -15.17
CA GLU A 263 -17.57 -4.51 -14.93
C GLU A 263 -18.38 -4.40 -13.64
N LYS A 264 -19.12 -5.45 -13.28
CA LYS A 264 -19.92 -5.53 -12.05
C LYS A 264 -19.83 -6.94 -11.47
N ILE A 265 -19.81 -7.05 -10.15
CA ILE A 265 -19.86 -8.37 -9.48
C ILE A 265 -21.15 -9.13 -9.83
N LYS A 266 -22.24 -8.43 -10.13
CA LYS A 266 -23.50 -9.03 -10.61
C LYS A 266 -23.39 -9.73 -11.96
N ASP A 267 -22.33 -9.50 -12.73
CA ASP A 267 -22.11 -10.18 -14.02
C ASP A 267 -21.92 -11.69 -13.85
N PHE A 268 -21.55 -12.16 -12.64
CA PHE A 268 -21.49 -13.58 -12.31
C PHE A 268 -22.88 -14.25 -12.25
N ASP A 269 -23.93 -13.52 -11.88
CA ASP A 269 -25.30 -14.06 -11.83
C ASP A 269 -25.92 -14.12 -13.22
N ASN A 270 -25.80 -13.02 -13.98
CA ASN A 270 -26.34 -12.90 -15.34
C ASN A 270 -25.83 -13.99 -16.29
N LYS A 271 -24.66 -14.56 -16.01
CA LYS A 271 -24.04 -15.63 -16.78
C LYS A 271 -24.13 -17.01 -16.10
N PHE A 272 -24.98 -17.15 -15.08
CA PHE A 272 -25.22 -18.39 -14.32
C PHE A 272 -23.96 -19.03 -13.73
N ILE A 273 -22.95 -18.21 -13.41
CA ILE A 273 -21.69 -18.67 -12.84
C ILE A 273 -21.89 -18.94 -11.35
N VAL A 274 -22.59 -18.02 -10.68
CA VAL A 274 -22.85 -18.06 -9.23
C VAL A 274 -24.31 -17.72 -8.99
N PRO A 275 -25.05 -18.51 -8.18
CA PRO A 275 -26.42 -18.20 -7.84
C PRO A 275 -26.58 -16.83 -7.16
N ILE A 276 -27.62 -16.07 -7.51
CA ILE A 276 -27.95 -14.74 -6.95
C ILE A 276 -27.80 -14.66 -5.42
N LYS A 277 -28.19 -15.70 -4.67
CA LYS A 277 -28.10 -15.73 -3.20
C LYS A 277 -26.68 -15.58 -2.65
N TYR A 278 -25.65 -15.85 -3.45
CA TYR A 278 -24.25 -15.68 -3.07
C TYR A 278 -23.58 -14.43 -3.67
N ILE A 279 -24.27 -13.63 -4.48
CA ILE A 279 -23.69 -12.42 -5.07
C ILE A 279 -23.33 -11.40 -4.00
N ASN A 280 -24.18 -11.22 -3.00
CA ASN A 280 -23.86 -10.35 -1.86
C ASN A 280 -22.57 -10.79 -1.16
N LEU A 281 -22.33 -12.10 -1.06
CA LEU A 281 -21.12 -12.65 -0.45
C LEU A 281 -19.87 -12.36 -1.30
N LEU A 282 -19.99 -12.32 -2.62
CA LEU A 282 -18.92 -11.86 -3.49
C LEU A 282 -18.70 -10.35 -3.37
N GLU A 283 -19.76 -9.55 -3.34
CA GLU A 283 -19.68 -8.08 -3.21
C GLU A 283 -19.07 -7.63 -1.87
N SER A 284 -19.18 -8.43 -0.81
CA SER A 284 -18.53 -8.14 0.47
C SER A 284 -17.01 -8.32 0.42
N VAL A 285 -16.48 -9.13 -0.50
CA VAL A 285 -15.05 -9.43 -0.59
C VAL A 285 -14.41 -8.72 -1.77
N PHE A 286 -15.05 -8.81 -2.93
CA PHE A 286 -14.54 -8.33 -4.20
C PHE A 286 -15.16 -7.00 -4.61
N SER A 287 -14.32 -6.16 -5.19
CA SER A 287 -14.71 -4.98 -5.97
C SER A 287 -14.31 -5.21 -7.43
N VAL A 288 -14.77 -4.32 -8.29
CA VAL A 288 -14.26 -4.19 -9.68
C VAL A 288 -13.33 -2.99 -9.81
N ARG A 289 -13.09 -2.26 -8.72
CA ARG A 289 -12.29 -1.04 -8.67
C ARG A 289 -11.14 -1.17 -7.69
N THR A 290 -10.03 -0.57 -8.04
CA THR A 290 -8.83 -0.43 -7.26
C THR A 290 -8.85 0.89 -6.50
N LYS A 291 -8.78 0.81 -5.17
CA LYS A 291 -8.70 1.99 -4.28
C LYS A 291 -7.27 2.45 -4.05
N TYR A 292 -6.31 1.53 -4.08
CA TYR A 292 -4.92 1.77 -3.71
C TYR A 292 -3.99 1.28 -4.80
N TYR A 293 -3.04 2.14 -5.19
CA TYR A 293 -2.09 1.87 -6.27
C TYR A 293 -0.67 1.99 -5.75
N LEU A 294 0.20 1.09 -6.21
CA LEU A 294 1.65 1.19 -6.05
C LEU A 294 2.24 1.70 -7.35
N VAL A 295 2.86 2.87 -7.29
CA VAL A 295 3.64 3.45 -8.37
C VAL A 295 5.10 3.11 -8.10
N LYS A 296 5.79 2.55 -9.09
CA LYS A 296 7.25 2.38 -9.09
C LYS A 296 7.86 3.17 -10.25
N ILE A 297 8.92 3.89 -9.95
CA ILE A 297 9.65 4.77 -10.86
C ILE A 297 11.09 4.29 -10.84
N ASN A 298 11.53 3.68 -11.95
CA ASN A 298 12.88 3.13 -12.08
C ASN A 298 13.73 4.10 -12.91
N TYR A 299 14.85 4.57 -12.37
CA TYR A 299 15.76 5.51 -13.03
C TYR A 299 17.19 5.29 -12.54
N ASN A 300 18.19 5.28 -13.44
CA ASN A 300 19.62 5.19 -13.09
C ASN A 300 19.94 4.11 -12.03
N ASN A 301 19.39 2.89 -12.17
CA ASN A 301 19.46 1.78 -11.22
C ASN A 301 18.82 2.01 -9.83
N ASN A 302 18.20 3.17 -9.60
CA ASN A 302 17.40 3.44 -8.41
C ASN A 302 15.93 3.10 -8.64
N ILE A 303 15.23 2.79 -7.55
CA ILE A 303 13.79 2.56 -7.56
C ILE A 303 13.16 3.48 -6.53
N ALA A 304 12.32 4.39 -6.99
CA ALA A 304 11.43 5.13 -6.12
C ALA A 304 10.02 4.54 -6.22
N THR A 305 9.30 4.53 -5.10
CA THR A 305 7.92 4.09 -5.11
C THR A 305 7.03 5.02 -4.31
N ALA A 306 5.75 5.03 -4.66
CA ALA A 306 4.73 5.76 -3.93
C ALA A 306 3.45 4.92 -3.84
N VAL A 307 2.75 5.04 -2.72
CA VAL A 307 1.42 4.45 -2.53
C VAL A 307 0.39 5.56 -2.66
N LEU A 308 -0.49 5.40 -3.64
CA LEU A 308 -1.57 6.34 -3.93
C LEU A 308 -2.91 5.75 -3.50
N ARG A 309 -3.83 6.60 -3.04
CA ARG A 309 -5.25 6.27 -2.84
C ARG A 309 -6.09 7.06 -3.83
N LYS A 310 -6.92 6.36 -4.62
CA LYS A 310 -7.95 6.95 -5.49
C LYS A 310 -9.29 6.91 -4.77
N LYS A 311 -9.89 8.08 -4.53
CA LYS A 311 -11.21 8.21 -3.88
C LYS A 311 -12.15 8.98 -4.80
N LYS A 312 -13.33 8.43 -5.08
CA LYS A 312 -14.38 9.16 -5.82
C LYS A 312 -14.97 10.24 -4.91
N ILE A 313 -15.00 11.49 -5.37
CA ILE A 313 -15.64 12.62 -4.66
C ILE A 313 -17.05 12.85 -5.23
N LYS A 314 -17.15 12.94 -6.56
CA LYS A 314 -18.40 13.11 -7.33
C LYS A 314 -18.35 12.27 -8.60
N ASP A 315 -19.42 12.30 -9.39
CA ASP A 315 -19.41 11.61 -10.69
C ASP A 315 -18.27 12.12 -11.56
N LYS A 316 -17.41 11.17 -11.98
CA LYS A 316 -16.19 11.38 -12.76
C LYS A 316 -15.11 12.26 -12.11
N GLU A 317 -15.27 12.63 -10.83
CA GLU A 317 -14.25 13.38 -10.08
C GLU A 317 -13.57 12.50 -9.04
N TYR A 318 -12.25 12.39 -9.16
CA TYR A 318 -11.41 11.58 -8.27
C TYR A 318 -10.36 12.42 -7.54
N GLU A 319 -10.28 12.21 -6.23
CA GLU A 319 -9.15 12.62 -5.41
C GLU A 319 -8.05 11.57 -5.49
N ILE A 320 -6.81 12.00 -5.67
CA ILE A 320 -5.63 11.14 -5.51
C ILE A 320 -4.83 11.67 -4.33
N SER A 321 -4.68 10.87 -3.28
CA SER A 321 -3.86 11.19 -2.12
C SER A 321 -2.60 10.33 -2.12
N ILE A 322 -1.45 10.93 -1.83
CA ILE A 322 -0.19 10.21 -1.61
C ILE A 322 -0.16 9.78 -0.14
N LEU A 323 -0.17 8.47 0.11
CA LEU A 323 -0.16 7.93 1.48
C LEU A 323 1.25 7.75 2.02
N ASN A 324 2.17 7.36 1.15
CA ASN A 324 3.56 7.12 1.49
C ASN A 324 4.42 7.14 0.22
N TYR A 325 5.70 7.44 0.36
CA TYR A 325 6.70 7.27 -0.70
C TYR A 325 8.06 6.93 -0.11
N TYR A 326 8.86 6.20 -0.87
CA TYR A 326 10.22 5.85 -0.48
C TYR A 326 11.12 5.76 -1.71
N GLN A 327 12.41 6.04 -1.52
CA GLN A 327 13.45 5.91 -2.54
C GLN A 327 14.45 4.87 -2.04
N GLU A 328 14.50 3.73 -2.73
CA GLU A 328 15.55 2.74 -2.53
C GLU A 328 16.82 3.23 -3.23
N LYS A 329 17.93 3.23 -2.48
CA LYS A 329 19.27 3.53 -2.98
C LYS A 329 20.00 2.25 -3.35
#